data_AF-A0A117LMR5-F1
#
_entry.id   AF-A0A117LMR5-F1
#
_cell.length_a   1.000
_cell.length_b   1.000
_cell.length_c   1.000
_cell.angle_alpha   90.00
_cell.angle_beta   90.00
_cell.angle_gamma   90.00
#
_symmetry.space_group_name_H-M   'P 1'
#
loop_
_entity.id
_entity.type
_entity.pdbx_description
1 polymer ?
#
loop_
_entity_poly.entity_id
_entity_poly.type
_entity_poly.pdbx_seq_one_letter_code
_entity_poly.pdbx_strand_id
1 'polypeptide(L)'
;SQDYVNDDEEGREIELSDPPDGFEEKISKDAPEKTKSWVLFPSVVEYPSSRLPLLIKEFDGSNTITLRTIKGSGKISENDELHLVRFLKAFVKDGTFYAQDMTINSAQPVVEGILGCKFSYDDRYGVLSVSVLARGNKKYSHYVAPSSLGGWETIEDSEWRKYHLTVVNKGWRVRN
;
A
#
# COMPACT_ATOMS: atom_id res chain seq x y z
N SER A 1 -14.83 -3.60 -29.05
CA SER A 1 -14.80 -2.15 -28.80
C SER A 1 -13.97 -1.91 -27.55
N GLN A 2 -13.01 -0.97 -27.54
CA GLN A 2 -12.22 -0.67 -26.33
C GLN A 2 -12.92 0.36 -25.47
N ASP A 3 -12.90 0.15 -24.15
CA ASP A 3 -13.77 0.85 -23.22
C ASP A 3 -12.96 1.78 -22.29
N TYR A 4 -13.21 3.08 -22.39
CA TYR A 4 -12.53 4.16 -21.64
C TYR A 4 -13.18 4.46 -20.29
N VAL A 5 -12.43 4.45 -19.19
CA VAL A 5 -12.87 4.95 -17.87
C VAL A 5 -12.38 6.39 -17.70
N ASN A 6 -13.32 7.31 -17.51
CA ASN A 6 -13.06 8.75 -17.29
C ASN A 6 -13.27 9.13 -15.81
N ASP A 7 -12.80 10.32 -15.46
CA ASP A 7 -12.90 10.96 -14.13
C ASP A 7 -14.29 11.57 -13.85
N ASP A 8 -15.30 11.16 -14.63
CA ASP A 8 -16.66 11.72 -14.55
C ASP A 8 -17.42 11.12 -13.35
N GLU A 9 -18.18 11.94 -12.62
CA GLU A 9 -18.96 11.52 -11.45
C GLU A 9 -19.92 10.36 -11.74
N GLU A 10 -20.33 10.16 -13.00
CA GLU A 10 -21.26 9.12 -13.41
C GLU A 10 -20.65 7.71 -13.34
N GLY A 11 -19.32 7.56 -13.49
CA GLY A 11 -18.67 6.25 -13.57
C GLY A 11 -19.02 5.48 -14.86
N ARG A 12 -18.41 4.32 -15.05
CA ARG A 12 -18.59 3.46 -16.22
C ARG A 12 -18.98 2.05 -15.83
N GLU A 13 -20.03 1.55 -16.44
CA GLU A 13 -20.50 0.17 -16.28
C GLU A 13 -19.62 -0.81 -17.05
N ILE A 14 -19.33 -1.94 -16.41
CA ILE A 14 -18.55 -3.04 -16.95
C ILE A 14 -19.25 -4.34 -16.58
N GLU A 15 -19.52 -5.17 -17.58
CA GLU A 15 -20.05 -6.51 -17.38
C GLU A 15 -18.90 -7.49 -17.11
N LEU A 16 -18.99 -8.22 -15.99
CA LEU A 16 -18.06 -9.27 -15.61
C LEU A 16 -18.57 -10.61 -16.15
N SER A 17 -17.78 -11.28 -16.97
CA SER A 17 -18.17 -12.59 -17.52
C SER A 17 -18.24 -13.69 -16.46
N ASP A 18 -17.38 -13.61 -15.44
CA ASP A 18 -17.29 -14.58 -14.34
C ASP A 18 -16.87 -13.85 -13.04
N PRO A 19 -17.82 -13.23 -12.30
CA PRO A 19 -17.48 -12.54 -11.07
C PRO A 19 -17.01 -13.55 -10.00
N PRO A 20 -16.03 -13.19 -9.16
CA PRO A 20 -15.56 -14.08 -8.09
C PRO A 20 -16.70 -14.52 -7.15
N ASP A 21 -16.67 -15.77 -6.68
CA ASP A 21 -17.63 -16.22 -5.67
C ASP A 21 -17.69 -15.27 -4.46
N GLY A 22 -18.90 -14.86 -4.08
CA GLY A 22 -19.11 -13.91 -2.97
C GLY A 22 -18.51 -12.52 -3.24
N PHE A 23 -18.43 -12.08 -4.50
CA PHE A 23 -17.84 -10.79 -4.88
C PHE A 23 -18.44 -9.63 -4.08
N GLU A 24 -19.76 -9.60 -3.88
CA GLU A 24 -20.44 -8.54 -3.12
C GLU A 24 -19.95 -8.43 -1.66
N GLU A 25 -19.58 -9.55 -1.03
CA GLU A 25 -19.03 -9.57 0.34
C GLU A 25 -17.55 -9.10 0.40
N LYS A 26 -16.86 -9.17 -0.73
CA LYS A 26 -15.44 -8.84 -0.87
C LYS A 26 -15.21 -7.37 -1.21
N ILE A 27 -16.23 -6.66 -1.69
CA ILE A 27 -16.12 -5.26 -2.13
C ILE A 27 -16.79 -4.29 -1.17
N SER A 28 -16.60 -2.99 -1.43
CA SER A 28 -17.36 -1.92 -0.78
C SER A 28 -17.69 -0.85 -1.83
N LYS A 29 -18.91 -0.32 -1.80
CA LYS A 29 -19.40 0.64 -2.81
C LYS A 29 -19.06 2.07 -2.39
N ASP A 30 -18.49 2.85 -3.30
CA ASP A 30 -18.17 4.30 -3.23
C ASP A 30 -17.54 4.77 -1.90
N ALA A 31 -16.58 4.00 -1.39
CA ALA A 31 -15.88 4.30 -0.14
C ALA A 31 -14.36 4.40 -0.38
N PRO A 32 -13.84 5.54 -0.88
CA PRO A 32 -12.43 5.68 -1.27
C PRO A 32 -11.44 5.45 -0.12
N GLU A 33 -11.88 5.64 1.13
CA GLU A 33 -11.13 5.33 2.34
C GLU A 33 -11.06 3.83 2.68
N LYS A 34 -11.90 3.00 2.05
CA LYS A 34 -11.93 1.55 2.24
C LYS A 34 -11.16 0.84 1.15
N THR A 35 -10.25 -0.04 1.58
CA THR A 35 -9.41 -0.85 0.70
C THR A 35 -10.21 -1.76 -0.25
N LYS A 36 -11.35 -2.27 0.23
CA LYS A 36 -12.29 -3.11 -0.54
C LYS A 36 -13.05 -2.37 -1.66
N SER A 37 -12.96 -1.05 -1.73
CA SER A 37 -13.58 -0.27 -2.81
C SER A 37 -12.71 -0.13 -4.04
N TRP A 38 -11.51 -0.73 -4.05
CA TRP A 38 -10.54 -0.55 -5.11
C TRP A 38 -10.30 -1.85 -5.88
N VAL A 39 -10.36 -1.75 -7.20
CA VAL A 39 -10.04 -2.82 -8.14
C VAL A 39 -9.00 -2.35 -9.13
N LEU A 40 -8.39 -3.30 -9.83
CA LEU A 40 -7.37 -3.03 -10.82
C LEU A 40 -7.59 -3.92 -12.03
N PHE A 41 -7.37 -3.33 -13.20
CA PHE A 41 -7.34 -4.02 -14.48
C PHE A 41 -5.92 -3.88 -15.03
N PRO A 42 -5.20 -4.99 -15.31
CA PRO A 42 -3.83 -4.94 -15.80
C PRO A 42 -3.63 -4.04 -17.03
N SER A 43 -4.63 -3.90 -17.90
CA SER A 43 -4.54 -3.03 -19.07
C SER A 43 -4.62 -1.54 -18.75
N VAL A 44 -5.13 -1.17 -17.56
CA VAL A 44 -5.32 0.24 -17.17
C VAL A 44 -4.03 0.79 -16.59
N VAL A 45 -3.36 1.63 -17.38
CA VAL A 45 -2.10 2.28 -17.03
C VAL A 45 -2.20 3.80 -17.17
N GLU A 46 -1.71 4.50 -16.17
CA GLU A 46 -1.41 5.93 -16.23
C GLU A 46 0.08 6.12 -16.56
N TYR A 47 0.36 7.03 -17.49
CA TYR A 47 1.73 7.40 -17.85
C TYR A 47 2.47 7.97 -16.62
N PRO A 48 3.73 7.56 -16.32
CA PRO A 48 4.65 6.89 -17.22
C PRO A 48 4.65 5.36 -17.22
N SER A 49 4.03 4.65 -16.27
CA SER A 49 3.86 3.17 -16.25
C SER A 49 3.14 2.67 -14.98
N SER A 50 2.33 3.51 -14.33
CA SER A 50 1.70 3.13 -13.07
C SER A 50 0.34 2.51 -13.37
N ARG A 51 0.06 1.33 -12.81
CA ARG A 51 -1.30 0.77 -12.89
C ARG A 51 -2.25 1.70 -12.14
N LEU A 52 -3.39 2.01 -12.76
CA LEU A 52 -4.37 2.92 -12.18
C LEU A 52 -5.44 2.11 -11.43
N PRO A 53 -5.50 2.15 -10.09
CA PRO A 53 -6.60 1.54 -9.38
C PRO A 53 -7.90 2.32 -9.64
N LEU A 54 -8.99 1.58 -9.81
CA LEU A 54 -10.32 2.10 -10.08
C LEU A 54 -11.20 1.93 -8.84
N LEU A 55 -12.01 2.94 -8.54
CA LEU A 55 -12.97 2.88 -7.44
C LEU A 55 -14.26 2.24 -7.91
N ILE A 56 -14.76 1.28 -7.13
CA ILE A 56 -16.10 0.71 -7.29
C ILE A 56 -17.12 1.72 -6.80
N LYS A 57 -17.93 2.24 -7.72
CA LYS A 57 -19.08 3.10 -7.41
C LYS A 57 -20.29 2.25 -7.04
N GLU A 58 -20.60 1.24 -7.86
CA GLU A 58 -21.78 0.40 -7.70
C GLU A 58 -21.53 -1.03 -8.19
N PHE A 59 -22.30 -1.98 -7.67
CA PHE A 59 -22.40 -3.35 -8.16
C PHE A 59 -23.86 -3.75 -8.09
N ASP A 60 -24.43 -4.19 -9.22
CA ASP A 60 -25.86 -4.45 -9.39
C ASP A 60 -26.33 -5.79 -8.81
N GLY A 61 -25.39 -6.61 -8.30
CA GLY A 61 -25.68 -7.93 -7.73
C GLY A 61 -25.86 -9.04 -8.77
N SER A 62 -25.81 -8.70 -10.06
CA SER A 62 -25.75 -9.67 -11.15
C SER A 62 -24.28 -9.85 -11.53
N ASN A 63 -23.83 -9.15 -12.56
CA ASN A 63 -22.49 -9.21 -13.11
C ASN A 63 -21.95 -7.81 -13.47
N THR A 64 -22.71 -6.73 -13.23
CA THR A 64 -22.32 -5.39 -13.69
C THR A 64 -21.73 -4.57 -12.55
N ILE A 65 -20.55 -4.01 -12.79
CA ILE A 65 -19.87 -3.12 -11.87
C ILE A 65 -19.69 -1.74 -12.49
N THR A 66 -19.99 -0.70 -11.72
CA THR A 66 -19.74 0.69 -12.12
C THR A 66 -18.45 1.16 -11.49
N LEU A 67 -17.49 1.57 -12.31
CA LEU A 67 -16.17 2.02 -11.90
C LEU A 67 -15.94 3.49 -12.21
N ARG A 68 -15.17 4.18 -11.37
CA ARG A 68 -14.68 5.52 -11.67
C ARG A 68 -13.19 5.63 -11.34
N THR A 69 -12.49 6.52 -12.05
CA THR A 69 -11.18 6.96 -11.59
C THR A 69 -11.36 8.02 -10.49
N ILE A 70 -10.36 8.20 -9.62
CA ILE A 70 -10.28 9.38 -8.73
C ILE A 70 -9.39 10.45 -9.35
N LYS A 71 -8.53 10.02 -10.28
CA LYS A 71 -7.61 10.87 -11.01
C LYS A 71 -7.23 10.14 -12.30
N GLY A 72 -7.17 10.90 -13.38
CA GLY A 72 -6.71 10.41 -14.68
C GLY A 72 -7.78 9.64 -15.44
N SER A 73 -7.38 9.05 -16.55
CA SER A 73 -8.25 8.24 -17.41
C SER A 73 -7.48 7.05 -17.94
N GLY A 74 -8.20 5.98 -18.28
CA GLY A 74 -7.58 4.76 -18.78
C GLY A 74 -8.53 3.98 -19.67
N LYS A 75 -8.03 2.90 -20.27
CA LYS A 75 -8.87 1.98 -21.04
C LYS A 75 -8.78 0.58 -20.46
N ILE A 76 -9.94 -0.05 -20.36
CA ILE A 76 -10.06 -1.47 -20.06
C ILE A 76 -10.20 -2.19 -21.40
N SER A 77 -9.32 -3.14 -21.62
CA SER A 77 -9.38 -4.01 -22.78
C SER A 77 -10.51 -5.02 -22.62
N GLU A 78 -11.12 -5.43 -23.73
CA GLU A 78 -12.04 -6.57 -23.73
C GLU A 78 -11.30 -7.82 -23.22
N ASN A 79 -11.99 -8.61 -22.38
CA ASN A 79 -11.45 -9.80 -21.72
C ASN A 79 -10.25 -9.54 -20.78
N ASP A 80 -10.09 -8.32 -20.26
CA ASP A 80 -9.12 -8.08 -19.19
C ASP A 80 -9.61 -8.67 -17.85
N GLU A 81 -8.66 -8.95 -16.97
CA GLU A 81 -8.95 -9.58 -15.68
C GLU A 81 -9.19 -8.52 -14.60
N LEU A 82 -10.26 -8.70 -13.80
CA LEU A 82 -10.49 -7.88 -12.62
C LEU A 82 -9.66 -8.41 -11.45
N HIS A 83 -8.81 -7.56 -10.89
CA HIS A 83 -8.00 -7.86 -9.71
C HIS A 83 -8.51 -7.08 -8.50
N LEU A 84 -8.69 -7.78 -7.37
CA LEU A 84 -8.92 -7.14 -6.08
C LEU A 84 -7.60 -6.58 -5.53
N VAL A 85 -7.63 -5.36 -5.01
CA VAL A 85 -6.42 -4.73 -4.43
C VAL A 85 -6.28 -5.10 -2.95
N ARG A 86 -5.07 -5.52 -2.56
CA ARG A 86 -4.70 -5.71 -1.15
C ARG A 86 -3.77 -4.60 -0.69
N PHE A 87 -4.03 -4.08 0.50
CA PHE A 87 -3.25 -3.00 1.08
C PHE A 87 -2.55 -3.50 2.34
N LEU A 88 -1.24 -3.29 2.40
CA LEU A 88 -0.43 -3.58 3.57
C LEU A 88 0.02 -2.27 4.20
N LYS A 89 -0.24 -2.11 5.50
CA LYS A 89 0.29 -1.00 6.30
C LYS A 89 1.37 -1.52 7.23
N ALA A 90 2.52 -0.87 7.20
CA ALA A 90 3.64 -1.13 8.10
C ALA A 90 3.97 0.14 8.87
N PHE A 91 4.14 0.03 10.19
CA PHE A 91 4.42 1.19 11.05
C PHE A 91 5.13 0.79 12.33
N VAL A 92 5.73 1.77 13.00
CA VAL A 92 6.38 1.60 14.30
C VAL A 92 5.51 2.27 15.37
N LYS A 93 5.27 1.57 16.47
CA LYS A 93 4.60 2.10 17.65
C LYS A 93 5.27 1.55 18.90
N ASP A 94 5.60 2.43 19.84
CA ASP A 94 6.19 2.08 21.14
C ASP A 94 7.42 1.15 21.02
N GLY A 95 8.30 1.45 20.07
CA GLY A 95 9.51 0.65 19.84
C GLY A 95 9.29 -0.70 19.15
N THR A 96 8.08 -0.97 18.67
CA THR A 96 7.69 -2.23 18.02
C THR A 96 7.22 -1.97 16.60
N PHE A 97 7.69 -2.77 15.66
CA PHE A 97 7.24 -2.75 14.27
C PHE A 97 6.01 -3.64 14.11
N TYR A 98 4.98 -3.08 13.48
CA TYR A 98 3.71 -3.72 13.20
C TYR A 98 3.50 -3.84 11.69
N ALA A 99 2.85 -4.93 11.29
CA ALA A 99 2.33 -5.11 9.95
C ALA A 99 0.82 -5.38 10.02
N GLN A 100 0.06 -4.75 9.12
CA GLN A 100 -1.38 -4.87 9.04
C GLN A 100 -1.80 -5.10 7.60
N ASP A 101 -2.44 -6.24 7.35
CA ASP A 101 -3.27 -6.39 6.16
C ASP A 101 -4.56 -5.60 6.37
N MET A 102 -4.68 -4.47 5.69
CA MET A 102 -5.79 -3.53 5.82
C MET A 102 -7.11 -4.07 5.25
N THR A 103 -7.10 -5.24 4.62
CA THR A 103 -8.28 -5.85 3.98
C THR A 103 -8.88 -6.94 4.86
N ILE A 104 -8.09 -7.59 5.74
CA ILE A 104 -8.50 -8.80 6.46
C ILE A 104 -8.31 -8.69 7.98
N ASN A 105 -7.21 -8.08 8.46
CA ASN A 105 -6.75 -8.30 9.83
C ASN A 105 -6.41 -6.99 10.59
N SER A 106 -6.40 -7.09 11.92
CA SER A 106 -5.80 -6.07 12.79
C SER A 106 -4.27 -6.08 12.70
N ALA A 107 -3.65 -4.96 13.06
CA ALA A 107 -2.20 -4.84 13.08
C ALA A 107 -1.57 -5.87 14.04
N GLN A 108 -0.59 -6.63 13.54
CA GLN A 108 0.14 -7.63 14.32
C GLN A 108 1.55 -7.14 14.64
N PRO A 109 2.02 -7.31 15.89
CA PRO A 109 3.40 -7.02 16.23
C PRO A 109 4.31 -8.04 15.52
N VAL A 110 5.38 -7.54 14.90
CA VAL A 110 6.33 -8.37 14.15
C VAL A 110 7.66 -8.45 14.89
N VAL A 111 8.22 -7.30 15.29
CA VAL A 111 9.51 -7.28 15.98
C VAL A 111 9.65 -6.05 16.89
N GLU A 112 10.24 -6.25 18.07
CA GLU A 112 10.58 -5.17 19.01
C GLU A 112 11.94 -4.55 18.70
N GLY A 113 12.23 -3.42 19.33
CA GLY A 113 13.52 -2.73 19.22
C GLY A 113 13.66 -1.90 17.95
N ILE A 114 12.55 -1.54 17.31
CA ILE A 114 12.53 -0.70 16.11
C ILE A 114 12.13 0.71 16.50
N LEU A 115 12.99 1.68 16.22
CA LEU A 115 12.76 3.10 16.48
C LEU A 115 12.05 3.78 15.32
N GLY A 116 12.26 3.32 14.09
CA GLY A 116 11.60 3.89 12.93
C GLY A 116 11.75 3.04 11.67
N CYS A 117 10.88 3.29 10.71
CA CYS A 117 10.91 2.72 9.37
C CYS A 117 10.62 3.79 8.33
N LYS A 118 11.30 3.73 7.18
CA LYS A 118 11.04 4.59 6.02
C LYS A 118 10.87 3.73 4.78
N PHE A 119 9.93 4.11 3.93
CA PHE A 119 9.61 3.45 2.68
C PHE A 119 9.75 4.48 1.56
N SER A 120 10.40 4.09 0.46
CA SER A 120 10.43 4.88 -0.76
C SER A 120 10.28 3.95 -1.96
N TYR A 121 9.54 4.41 -2.97
CA TYR A 121 9.39 3.69 -4.22
C TYR A 121 9.98 4.54 -5.34
N ASP A 122 10.88 3.95 -6.11
CA ASP A 122 11.45 4.56 -7.31
C ASP A 122 10.67 4.04 -8.53
N ASP A 123 9.76 4.86 -9.05
CA ASP A 123 8.92 4.52 -10.20
C ASP A 123 9.74 4.23 -11.47
N ARG A 124 10.90 4.90 -11.63
CA ARG A 124 11.73 4.76 -12.82
C ARG A 124 12.39 3.39 -12.90
N TYR A 125 12.83 2.87 -11.76
CA TYR A 125 13.50 1.56 -11.70
C TYR A 125 12.60 0.44 -11.17
N GLY A 126 11.40 0.78 -10.69
CA GLY A 126 10.47 -0.15 -10.06
C GLY A 126 11.05 -0.76 -8.78
N VAL A 127 11.71 0.05 -7.94
CA VAL A 127 12.40 -0.44 -6.73
C VAL A 127 11.74 0.11 -5.49
N LEU A 128 11.20 -0.77 -4.65
CA LEU A 128 10.78 -0.46 -3.30
C LEU A 128 11.98 -0.58 -2.36
N SER A 129 12.35 0.53 -1.73
CA SER A 129 13.39 0.60 -0.73
C SER A 129 12.81 0.79 0.66
N VAL A 130 13.32 0.02 1.62
CA VAL A 130 12.92 0.07 3.02
C VAL A 130 14.16 0.24 3.89
N SER A 131 14.08 1.23 4.77
CA SER A 131 15.11 1.53 5.76
C SER A 131 14.51 1.37 7.15
N VAL A 132 15.15 0.57 7.99
CA VAL A 132 14.70 0.30 9.36
C VAL A 132 15.78 0.71 10.34
N LEU A 133 15.43 1.54 11.32
CA LEU A 133 16.30 1.93 12.43
C LEU A 133 15.99 1.06 13.64
N ALA A 134 16.95 0.20 14.01
CA ALA A 134 16.82 -0.75 15.10
C ALA A 134 17.85 -0.50 16.20
N ARG A 135 17.54 -0.95 17.42
CA ARG A 135 18.49 -1.00 18.54
C ARG A 135 19.06 -2.41 18.75
N GLY A 136 20.27 -2.47 19.27
CA GLY A 136 20.84 -3.68 19.83
C GLY A 136 20.12 -4.13 21.10
N ASN A 137 20.41 -5.34 21.56
CA ASN A 137 19.80 -5.90 22.77
C ASN A 137 20.41 -5.31 24.07
N LYS A 138 21.68 -4.92 24.05
CA LYS A 138 22.40 -4.42 25.22
C LYS A 138 22.14 -2.92 25.45
N LYS A 139 21.64 -2.62 26.65
CA LYS A 139 21.53 -1.25 27.19
C LYS A 139 22.80 -0.88 27.95
N TYR A 140 23.27 0.34 27.76
CA TYR A 140 24.43 0.92 28.44
C TYR A 140 23.98 1.96 29.47
N SER A 141 24.80 2.20 30.48
CA SER A 141 24.52 3.24 31.50
C SER A 141 24.73 4.66 30.99
N HIS A 142 25.45 4.81 29.88
CA HIS A 142 25.77 6.07 29.22
C HIS A 142 25.31 6.05 27.76
N TYR A 143 25.30 7.21 27.11
CA TYR A 143 24.95 7.30 25.70
C TYR A 143 26.06 6.72 24.83
N VAL A 144 25.67 5.81 23.93
CA VAL A 144 26.57 5.15 22.98
C VAL A 144 26.19 5.48 21.53
N ALA A 145 24.97 5.96 21.28
CA ALA A 145 24.54 6.45 19.97
C ALA A 145 24.47 7.98 19.91
N PRO A 146 24.75 8.58 18.73
CA PRO A 146 24.63 10.02 18.53
C PRO A 146 23.19 10.49 18.73
N SER A 147 23.00 11.80 18.96
CA SER A 147 21.67 12.41 19.05
C SER A 147 20.96 12.54 17.70
N SER A 148 21.72 12.51 16.60
CA SER A 148 21.20 12.56 15.23
C SER A 148 21.88 11.48 14.38
N LEU A 149 21.11 10.92 13.45
CA LEU A 149 21.58 9.95 12.45
C LEU A 149 21.27 10.51 11.07
N GLY A 150 22.25 10.52 10.16
CA GLY A 150 22.05 11.02 8.80
C GLY A 150 20.87 10.32 8.11
N GLY A 151 19.95 11.09 7.53
CA GLY A 151 18.74 10.56 6.88
C GLY A 151 17.63 10.14 7.86
N TRP A 152 17.82 10.31 9.17
CA TRP A 152 16.82 10.10 10.22
C TRP A 152 16.62 11.39 11.03
N GLU A 153 15.45 11.53 11.63
CA GLU A 153 15.17 12.67 12.50
C GLU A 153 16.01 12.61 13.78
N THR A 154 15.99 13.68 14.57
CA THR A 154 16.66 13.70 15.87
C THR A 154 16.06 12.62 16.77
N ILE A 155 16.91 11.87 17.47
CA ILE A 155 16.46 10.86 18.43
C ILE A 155 16.08 11.59 19.70
N GLU A 156 14.79 11.96 19.80
CA GLU A 156 14.26 12.73 20.93
C GLU A 156 14.33 11.96 22.25
N ASP A 157 14.04 10.66 22.21
CA ASP A 157 14.10 9.81 23.39
C ASP A 157 15.54 9.36 23.70
N SER A 158 16.10 9.99 24.73
CA SER A 158 17.44 9.71 25.25
C SER A 158 17.67 8.26 25.69
N GLU A 159 16.62 7.48 25.98
CA GLU A 159 16.75 6.07 26.34
C GLU A 159 17.19 5.21 25.15
N TRP A 160 16.80 5.56 23.92
CA TRP A 160 17.27 4.85 22.73
C TRP A 160 18.77 5.07 22.48
N ARG A 161 19.31 6.21 22.92
CA ARG A 161 20.73 6.53 22.77
C ARG A 161 21.64 5.71 23.69
N LYS A 162 21.06 5.02 24.68
CA LYS A 162 21.75 4.05 25.54
C LYS A 162 21.88 2.68 24.89
N TYR A 163 21.45 2.50 23.64
CA TYR A 163 21.67 1.29 22.85
C TYR A 163 22.52 1.62 21.63
N HIS A 164 23.23 0.62 21.10
CA HIS A 164 23.75 0.72 19.74
C HIS A 164 22.59 0.78 18.77
N LEU A 165 22.58 1.80 17.90
CA LEU A 165 21.58 1.96 16.86
C LEU A 165 22.16 1.56 15.51
N THR A 166 21.36 0.91 14.69
CA THR A 166 21.76 0.44 13.36
C THR A 166 20.66 0.67 12.36
N VAL A 167 21.02 1.18 11.19
CA VAL A 167 20.12 1.33 10.05
C VAL A 167 20.34 0.15 9.11
N VAL A 168 19.28 -0.62 8.87
CA VAL A 168 19.27 -1.70 7.88
C VAL A 168 18.50 -1.22 6.67
N ASN A 169 19.12 -1.31 5.49
CA ASN A 169 18.50 -0.92 4.22
C ASN A 169 18.31 -2.14 3.35
N LYS A 170 17.14 -2.26 2.72
CA LYS A 170 16.86 -3.31 1.75
C LYS A 170 16.00 -2.76 0.62
N GLY A 171 16.37 -3.12 -0.61
CA GLY A 171 15.62 -2.79 -1.81
C GLY A 171 15.15 -4.06 -2.51
N TRP A 172 13.95 -4.02 -3.06
CA TRP A 172 13.39 -5.07 -3.90
C TRP A 172 12.87 -4.46 -5.19
N ARG A 173 13.17 -5.11 -6.32
CA ARG A 173 12.51 -4.77 -7.58
C ARG A 173 11.10 -5.32 -7.54
N VAL A 174 10.11 -4.43 -7.61
CA VAL A 174 8.71 -4.81 -7.77
C VAL A 174 8.53 -5.19 -9.23
N ARG A 175 8.02 -6.40 -9.46
CA ARG A 175 7.65 -6.88 -10.79
C ARG A 175 6.16 -7.16 -10.74
N ASN A 176 5.42 -6.48 -11.60
CA ASN A 176 4.06 -6.82 -11.99
C ASN A 176 4.05 -7.07 -13.49
#